data_AF-A0A3A5JWI4-F1
#
_entry.id   AF-A0A3A5JWI4-F1
#
_cell.length_a   1.000
_cell.length_b   1.000
_cell.length_c   1.000
_cell.angle_alpha   90.00
_cell.angle_beta   90.00
_cell.angle_gamma   90.00
#
_symmetry.space_group_name_H-M   'P 1'
#
loop_
_entity.id
_entity.type
_entity.pdbx_description
1 polymer ?
#
loop_
_entity_poly.entity_id
_entity_poly.type
_entity_poly.pdbx_seq_one_letter_code
_entity_poly.pdbx_strand_id
1 'polypeptide(L)'
;MKIKKAIHGFYPAIATIVIMLTSGCSVMSSQQAKPIEKATIVQPIQPVPNLESTTQNTVKTSQQEQITFCRQALESLQKVNPSRARKLNSDFNALVNAASQYNSVRGQVGDTTRQAIDSMYHFKSIKLCADIDKELMDSLVVRGENSIR
;
A
#
# COMPACT_ATOMS: atom_id res chain seq x y z
N MET A 1 52.98 -12.38 -2.60
CA MET A 1 53.42 -11.67 -1.37
C MET A 1 52.19 -11.14 -0.66
N LYS A 2 52.04 -11.46 0.63
CA LYS A 2 50.79 -11.37 1.41
C LYS A 2 50.54 -9.94 1.90
N ILE A 3 49.38 -9.35 1.59
CA ILE A 3 48.88 -8.17 2.30
C ILE A 3 47.79 -8.65 3.25
N LYS A 4 48.04 -8.43 4.54
CA LYS A 4 47.30 -8.97 5.69
C LYS A 4 45.91 -8.33 5.82
N LYS A 5 44.97 -9.18 6.25
CA LYS A 5 43.66 -8.85 6.84
C LYS A 5 43.81 -7.80 7.97
N ALA A 6 42.89 -6.86 8.03
CA ALA A 6 42.55 -6.15 9.25
C ALA A 6 41.03 -6.24 9.44
N ILE A 7 40.63 -7.24 10.22
CA ILE A 7 39.29 -7.40 10.79
C ILE A 7 39.37 -6.75 12.17
N HIS A 8 38.69 -5.63 12.36
CA HIS A 8 38.30 -5.11 13.67
C HIS A 8 36.78 -4.97 13.60
N GLY A 9 35.94 -5.77 14.27
CA GLY A 9 36.15 -6.35 15.59
C GLY A 9 35.84 -5.30 16.66
N PHE A 10 34.64 -4.69 16.61
CA PHE A 10 34.11 -3.89 17.71
C PHE A 10 32.59 -4.06 17.80
N TYR A 11 32.20 -5.17 18.40
CA TYR A 11 30.89 -5.35 19.03
C TYR A 11 31.18 -5.38 20.54
N PRO A 12 30.48 -4.55 21.33
CA PRO A 12 29.78 -5.16 22.45
C PRO A 12 28.38 -4.57 22.69
N ALA A 13 27.47 -5.50 22.97
CA ALA A 13 26.48 -5.40 24.05
C ALA A 13 25.56 -4.16 24.09
N ILE A 14 24.44 -4.23 23.37
CA ILE A 14 23.16 -3.71 23.86
C ILE A 14 22.14 -4.82 23.59
N ALA A 15 22.11 -5.84 24.45
CA ALA A 15 21.14 -5.92 25.54
C ALA A 15 19.70 -5.89 24.97
N THR A 16 19.23 -7.09 24.64
CA THR A 16 17.84 -7.45 24.41
C THR A 16 16.96 -6.87 25.51
N ILE A 17 16.08 -5.92 25.16
CA ILE A 17 14.92 -5.54 25.98
C ILE A 17 13.69 -5.95 25.19
N VAL A 18 13.25 -7.18 25.44
CA VAL A 18 11.92 -7.68 25.13
C VAL A 18 11.02 -7.20 26.26
N ILE A 19 10.20 -6.19 26.00
CA ILE A 19 9.07 -5.84 26.88
C ILE A 19 7.80 -6.22 26.14
N MET A 20 7.35 -7.44 26.45
CA MET A 20 5.99 -7.92 26.24
C MET A 20 5.04 -7.08 27.10
N LEU A 21 4.18 -6.29 26.47
CA LEU A 21 3.00 -5.69 27.11
C LEU A 21 1.76 -6.18 26.36
N THR A 22 1.36 -7.42 26.65
CA THR A 22 0.02 -7.93 26.34
C THR A 22 -0.93 -7.53 27.47
N SER A 23 -1.52 -6.35 27.40
CA SER A 23 -2.70 -6.01 28.19
C SER A 23 -3.93 -6.61 27.50
N GLY A 24 -4.30 -7.82 27.90
CA GLY A 24 -5.61 -8.39 27.61
C GLY A 24 -6.70 -7.61 28.35
N CYS A 25 -7.77 -7.27 27.65
CA CYS A 25 -8.97 -6.68 28.23
C CYS A 25 -10.06 -7.76 28.19
N SER A 26 -10.34 -8.40 29.32
CA SER A 26 -11.48 -9.31 29.48
C SER A 26 -12.47 -8.69 30.45
N VAL A 27 -13.50 -8.02 29.91
CA VAL A 27 -14.66 -7.62 30.70
C VAL A 27 -15.72 -8.71 30.60
N MET A 28 -15.76 -9.53 31.65
CA MET A 28 -16.82 -10.50 31.91
C MET A 28 -17.74 -9.90 32.97
N SER A 29 -18.91 -9.43 32.56
CA SER A 29 -19.97 -8.97 33.48
C SER A 29 -21.16 -9.90 33.35
N SER A 30 -21.18 -10.92 34.21
CA SER A 30 -22.36 -11.70 34.54
C SER A 30 -23.39 -10.80 35.22
N GLN A 31 -24.52 -10.56 34.58
CA GLN A 31 -25.74 -10.14 35.26
C GLN A 31 -26.82 -11.21 35.06
N GLN A 32 -26.84 -12.11 36.04
CA GLN A 32 -28.01 -12.60 36.77
C GLN A 32 -29.34 -12.66 35.99
N ALA A 33 -29.76 -13.89 35.70
CA ALA A 33 -31.10 -14.23 35.26
C ALA A 33 -32.18 -13.94 36.33
N LYS A 34 -33.31 -13.39 35.88
CA LYS A 34 -34.63 -13.41 36.55
C LYS A 34 -35.74 -13.46 35.47
N PRO A 35 -36.98 -13.89 35.78
CA PRO A 35 -37.69 -14.93 35.04
C PRO A 35 -38.53 -14.44 33.87
N ILE A 36 -38.84 -15.40 33.00
CA ILE A 36 -39.55 -15.35 31.73
C ILE A 36 -40.99 -14.79 31.88
N GLU A 37 -41.34 -13.77 31.09
CA GLU A 37 -42.72 -13.48 30.70
C GLU A 37 -42.81 -13.14 29.20
N LYS A 38 -43.49 -14.03 28.47
CA LYS A 38 -44.00 -13.99 27.08
C LYS A 38 -43.73 -12.75 26.20
N ALA A 39 -43.07 -12.98 25.05
CA ALA A 39 -43.66 -12.70 23.72
C ALA A 39 -42.78 -13.25 22.56
N THR A 40 -43.40 -14.14 21.77
CA THR A 40 -43.39 -14.14 20.30
C THR A 40 -42.10 -14.45 19.50
N ILE A 41 -42.05 -15.72 19.06
CA ILE A 41 -41.67 -16.26 17.74
C ILE A 41 -40.28 -15.93 17.16
N VAL A 42 -39.46 -16.98 17.17
CA VAL A 42 -38.17 -17.21 16.52
C VAL A 42 -38.26 -17.09 14.98
N GLN A 43 -37.41 -16.27 14.38
CA GLN A 43 -36.96 -16.45 12.99
C GLN A 43 -35.50 -16.96 12.99
N PRO A 44 -35.15 -17.94 12.13
CA PRO A 44 -33.78 -18.44 12.02
C PRO A 44 -32.87 -17.39 11.37
N ILE A 45 -31.68 -17.24 11.96
CA ILE A 45 -30.59 -16.37 11.50
C ILE A 45 -30.20 -16.82 10.09
N GLN A 46 -30.40 -15.95 9.09
CA GLN A 46 -29.93 -16.17 7.73
C GLN A 46 -28.39 -16.08 7.69
N PRO A 47 -27.70 -16.94 6.92
CA PRO A 47 -26.27 -16.80 6.71
C PRO A 47 -26.00 -15.48 5.97
N VAL A 48 -25.10 -14.67 6.55
CA VAL A 48 -24.57 -13.43 5.98
C VAL A 48 -24.13 -13.68 4.53
N PRO A 49 -24.69 -12.96 3.53
CA PRO A 49 -24.25 -13.09 2.16
C PRO A 49 -22.78 -12.69 2.00
N ASN A 50 -22.05 -13.60 1.36
CA ASN A 50 -20.66 -13.53 0.94
C ASN A 50 -20.17 -12.10 0.60
N LEU A 51 -19.30 -11.52 1.44
CA LEU A 51 -18.64 -10.22 1.23
C LEU A 51 -17.40 -10.32 0.32
N GLU A 52 -17.26 -11.37 -0.49
CA GLU A 52 -16.03 -11.59 -1.28
C GLU A 52 -16.13 -11.19 -2.76
N SER A 53 -17.31 -10.84 -3.29
CA SER A 53 -17.46 -10.68 -4.76
C SER A 53 -17.62 -9.26 -5.30
N THR A 54 -17.78 -8.23 -4.46
CA THR A 54 -18.04 -6.86 -4.96
C THR A 54 -16.76 -6.04 -5.20
N THR A 55 -15.63 -6.40 -4.61
CA THR A 55 -14.41 -5.57 -4.66
C THR A 55 -13.61 -5.73 -5.96
N GLN A 56 -13.73 -6.84 -6.69
CA GLN A 56 -12.80 -7.11 -7.80
C GLN A 56 -13.10 -6.34 -9.10
N ASN A 57 -14.35 -5.96 -9.37
CA ASN A 57 -14.69 -5.25 -10.61
C ASN A 57 -14.58 -3.72 -10.49
N THR A 58 -14.85 -3.15 -9.32
CA THR A 58 -14.72 -1.71 -9.10
C THR A 58 -13.25 -1.25 -9.06
N VAL A 59 -12.31 -2.16 -8.75
CA VAL A 59 -10.86 -1.86 -8.65
C VAL A 59 -10.16 -1.86 -10.01
N LYS A 60 -10.69 -2.54 -11.04
CA LYS A 60 -10.03 -2.57 -12.36
C LYS A 60 -10.23 -1.28 -13.14
N THR A 61 -11.46 -0.75 -13.16
CA THR A 61 -11.73 0.57 -13.76
C THR A 61 -10.95 1.68 -13.05
N SER A 62 -10.79 1.58 -11.73
CA SER A 62 -10.05 2.59 -10.95
C SER A 62 -8.54 2.61 -11.24
N GLN A 63 -7.92 1.50 -11.66
CA GLN A 63 -6.48 1.49 -11.96
C GLN A 63 -6.11 2.26 -13.22
N GLN A 64 -6.88 2.11 -14.31
CA GLN A 64 -6.63 2.88 -15.54
C GLN A 64 -6.83 4.39 -15.29
N GLU A 65 -7.85 4.75 -14.53
CA GLU A 65 -8.12 6.14 -14.14
C GLU A 65 -6.99 6.72 -13.28
N GLN A 66 -6.51 5.95 -12.28
CA GLN A 66 -5.37 6.37 -11.44
C GLN A 66 -4.10 6.60 -12.25
N ILE A 67 -3.77 5.72 -13.19
CA ILE A 67 -2.60 5.89 -14.06
C ILE A 67 -2.72 7.16 -14.91
N THR A 68 -3.93 7.48 -15.39
CA THR A 68 -4.18 8.70 -16.18
C THR A 68 -4.00 9.96 -15.35
N PHE A 69 -4.58 9.99 -14.14
CA PHE A 69 -4.41 11.10 -13.20
C PHE A 69 -2.92 11.31 -12.84
N CYS A 70 -2.22 10.22 -12.55
CA CYS A 70 -0.80 10.20 -12.24
C CYS A 70 0.08 10.77 -13.37
N ARG A 71 -0.28 10.52 -14.63
CA ARG A 71 0.36 11.16 -15.79
C ARG A 71 0.12 12.68 -15.82
N GLN A 72 -1.11 13.12 -15.55
CA GLN A 72 -1.43 14.56 -15.51
C GLN A 72 -0.68 15.27 -14.38
N ALA A 73 -0.53 14.62 -13.22
CA ALA A 73 0.29 15.12 -12.11
C ALA A 73 1.77 15.25 -12.52
N LEU A 74 2.32 14.27 -13.26
CA LEU A 74 3.68 14.35 -13.82
C LEU A 74 3.85 15.52 -14.79
N GLU A 75 2.88 15.77 -15.68
CA GLU A 75 2.91 16.92 -16.60
C GLU A 75 2.89 18.26 -15.85
N SER A 76 2.12 18.32 -14.76
CA SER A 76 2.09 19.49 -13.89
C SER A 76 3.42 19.66 -13.15
N LEU A 77 3.97 18.57 -12.61
CA LEU A 77 5.27 18.54 -11.94
C LEU A 77 6.39 18.96 -12.90
N GLN A 78 6.32 18.61 -14.18
CA GLN A 78 7.30 19.01 -15.18
C GLN A 78 7.40 20.54 -15.32
N LYS A 79 6.30 21.26 -15.13
CA LYS A 79 6.28 22.73 -15.20
C LYS A 79 6.87 23.38 -13.95
N VAL A 80 6.65 22.79 -12.78
CA VAL A 80 7.05 23.38 -11.49
C VAL A 80 8.37 22.84 -10.94
N ASN A 81 8.78 21.64 -11.32
CA ASN A 81 10.02 20.99 -10.91
C ASN A 81 10.48 19.95 -11.98
N PRO A 82 11.08 20.40 -13.09
CA PRO A 82 11.47 19.54 -14.21
C PRO A 82 12.58 18.53 -13.85
N SER A 83 13.31 18.75 -12.75
CA SER A 83 14.34 17.81 -12.29
C SER A 83 13.68 16.58 -11.64
N ARG A 84 12.75 16.82 -10.70
CA ARG A 84 12.00 15.72 -10.05
C ARG A 84 11.07 15.01 -11.02
N ALA A 85 10.40 15.76 -11.90
CA ALA A 85 9.54 15.18 -12.93
C ALA A 85 10.27 14.17 -13.82
N ARG A 86 11.50 14.49 -14.29
CA ARG A 86 12.29 13.58 -15.11
C ARG A 86 12.58 12.26 -14.41
N LYS A 87 12.95 12.31 -13.12
CA LYS A 87 13.22 11.11 -12.32
C LYS A 87 11.97 10.24 -12.19
N LEU A 88 10.86 10.83 -11.73
CA LEU A 88 9.62 10.10 -11.50
C LEU A 88 8.98 9.58 -12.81
N ASN A 89 9.11 10.33 -13.92
CA ASN A 89 8.68 9.86 -15.23
C ASN A 89 9.49 8.64 -15.70
N SER A 90 10.80 8.61 -15.41
CA SER A 90 11.62 7.42 -15.68
C SER A 90 11.13 6.21 -14.88
N ASP A 91 10.88 6.39 -13.57
CA ASP A 91 10.37 5.33 -12.69
C ASP A 91 8.99 4.83 -13.16
N PHE A 92 8.11 5.75 -13.59
CA PHE A 92 6.80 5.43 -14.14
C PHE A 92 6.89 4.60 -15.42
N ASN A 93 7.73 5.02 -16.37
CA ASN A 93 7.91 4.28 -17.63
C ASN A 93 8.54 2.90 -17.37
N ALA A 94 9.49 2.80 -16.43
CA ALA A 94 10.07 1.53 -16.04
C ALA A 94 9.02 0.58 -15.45
N LEU A 95 8.13 1.07 -14.57
CA LEU A 95 7.05 0.29 -13.99
C LEU A 95 6.08 -0.22 -15.07
N VAL A 96 5.64 0.67 -15.98
CA VAL A 96 4.72 0.32 -17.07
C VAL A 96 5.35 -0.72 -18.01
N ASN A 97 6.62 -0.54 -18.37
CA ASN A 97 7.34 -1.48 -19.24
C ASN A 97 7.51 -2.85 -18.59
N ALA A 98 7.83 -2.91 -17.30
CA ALA A 98 7.94 -4.16 -16.54
C ALA A 98 6.58 -4.87 -16.42
N ALA A 99 5.51 -4.11 -16.15
CA ALA A 99 4.15 -4.63 -16.09
C ALA A 99 3.69 -5.18 -17.45
N SER A 100 4.04 -4.51 -18.56
CA SER A 100 3.75 -4.97 -19.92
C SER A 100 4.45 -6.30 -20.24
N GLN A 101 5.74 -6.42 -19.89
CA GLN A 101 6.48 -7.68 -20.03
C GLN A 101 5.84 -8.80 -19.22
N TYR A 102 5.47 -8.52 -17.96
CA TYR A 102 4.75 -9.49 -17.15
C TYR A 102 3.42 -9.90 -17.79
N ASN A 103 2.64 -8.95 -18.33
CA ASN A 103 1.37 -9.25 -18.98
C ASN A 103 1.51 -10.23 -20.17
N SER A 104 2.65 -10.21 -20.88
CA SER A 104 2.91 -11.14 -21.99
C SER A 104 3.05 -12.61 -21.55
N VAL A 105 3.48 -12.84 -20.31
CA VAL A 105 3.67 -14.19 -19.73
C VAL A 105 2.65 -14.50 -18.63
N ARG A 106 1.81 -13.54 -18.25
CA ARG A 106 0.85 -13.63 -17.13
C ARG A 106 -0.08 -14.84 -17.22
N GLY A 107 -0.45 -15.26 -18.43
CA GLY A 107 -1.29 -16.45 -18.66
C GLY A 107 -0.54 -17.78 -18.58
N GLN A 108 0.78 -17.76 -18.52
CA GLN A 108 1.66 -18.95 -18.53
C GLN A 108 2.20 -19.29 -17.14
N VAL A 109 1.91 -18.46 -16.13
CA VAL A 109 2.31 -18.68 -14.74
C VAL A 109 1.15 -19.24 -13.92
N GLY A 110 1.47 -20.05 -12.90
CA GLY A 110 0.45 -20.61 -12.01
C GLY A 110 -0.31 -19.54 -11.21
N ASP A 111 -1.54 -19.84 -10.82
CA ASP A 111 -2.48 -18.87 -10.23
C ASP A 111 -1.94 -18.14 -8.99
N THR A 112 -1.27 -18.85 -8.07
CA THR A 112 -0.67 -18.23 -6.89
C THR A 112 0.39 -17.19 -7.25
N THR A 113 1.26 -17.51 -8.23
CA THR A 113 2.28 -16.57 -8.71
C THR A 113 1.62 -15.39 -9.42
N ARG A 114 0.60 -15.66 -10.22
CA ARG A 114 -0.16 -14.63 -10.92
C ARG A 114 -0.76 -13.60 -9.94
N GLN A 115 -1.47 -14.08 -8.93
CA GLN A 115 -2.12 -13.22 -7.93
C GLN A 115 -1.12 -12.41 -7.10
N ALA A 116 0.01 -13.02 -6.71
CA ALA A 116 1.05 -12.34 -5.96
C ALA A 116 1.68 -11.19 -6.76
N ILE A 117 2.02 -11.45 -8.04
CA ILE A 117 2.64 -10.45 -8.91
C ILE A 117 1.63 -9.37 -9.32
N ASP A 118 0.38 -9.73 -9.59
CA ASP A 118 -0.71 -8.76 -9.84
C ASP A 118 -0.84 -7.77 -8.68
N SER A 119 -0.87 -8.29 -7.44
CA SER A 119 -0.96 -7.47 -6.23
C SER A 119 0.26 -6.58 -6.04
N MET A 120 1.45 -7.09 -6.35
CA MET A 120 2.68 -6.31 -6.31
C MET A 120 2.64 -5.14 -7.29
N TYR A 121 2.24 -5.36 -8.55
CA TYR A 121 2.14 -4.29 -9.54
C TYR A 121 1.06 -3.28 -9.19
N HIS A 122 -0.08 -3.74 -8.66
CA HIS A 122 -1.14 -2.86 -8.18
C HIS A 122 -0.64 -1.92 -7.08
N PHE A 123 0.02 -2.47 -6.05
CA PHE A 123 0.58 -1.66 -4.97
C PHE A 123 1.65 -0.69 -5.48
N LYS A 124 2.55 -1.14 -6.37
CA LYS A 124 3.59 -0.28 -6.93
C LYS A 124 3.03 0.89 -7.73
N SER A 125 1.95 0.69 -8.49
CA SER A 125 1.32 1.78 -9.25
C SER A 125 0.74 2.83 -8.30
N ILE A 126 -0.02 2.41 -7.28
CA ILE A 126 -0.59 3.30 -6.26
C ILE A 126 0.52 4.08 -5.55
N LYS A 127 1.56 3.40 -5.09
CA LYS A 127 2.67 4.04 -4.37
C LYS A 127 3.35 5.09 -5.24
N LEU A 128 3.69 4.74 -6.48
CA LEU A 128 4.41 5.66 -7.36
C LEU A 128 3.58 6.90 -7.67
N CYS A 129 2.27 6.75 -7.84
CA CYS A 129 1.38 7.88 -8.05
C CYS A 129 1.26 8.78 -6.82
N ALA A 130 1.19 8.19 -5.62
CA ALA A 130 1.25 8.97 -4.38
C ALA A 130 2.60 9.72 -4.24
N ASP A 131 3.72 9.11 -4.63
CA ASP A 131 5.04 9.78 -4.61
C ASP A 131 5.08 10.96 -5.60
N ILE A 132 4.46 10.84 -6.77
CA ILE A 132 4.33 11.93 -7.76
C ILE A 132 3.49 13.08 -7.21
N ASP A 133 2.32 12.78 -6.66
CA ASP A 133 1.40 13.78 -6.11
C ASP A 133 2.06 14.53 -4.96
N LYS A 134 2.76 13.80 -4.08
CA LYS A 134 3.53 14.40 -3.00
C LYS A 134 4.57 15.40 -3.53
N GLU A 135 5.40 14.99 -4.48
CA GLU A 135 6.47 15.85 -5.02
C GLU A 135 5.90 17.06 -5.78
N LEU A 136 4.74 16.92 -6.41
CA LEU A 136 3.98 18.03 -7.00
C LEU A 136 3.53 19.02 -5.94
N MET A 137 2.87 18.55 -4.88
CA MET A 137 2.41 19.41 -3.79
C MET A 137 3.58 20.11 -3.08
N ASP A 138 4.62 19.36 -2.73
CA ASP A 138 5.82 19.91 -2.10
C ASP A 138 6.47 21.00 -2.98
N SER A 139 6.55 20.78 -4.30
CA SER A 139 7.09 21.77 -5.25
C SER A 139 6.20 23.02 -5.40
N LEU A 140 4.87 22.85 -5.34
CA LEU A 140 3.91 23.95 -5.39
C LEU A 140 3.98 24.80 -4.13
N VAL A 141 4.04 24.18 -2.95
CA VAL A 141 4.17 24.86 -1.66
C VAL A 141 5.43 25.72 -1.64
N VAL A 142 6.59 25.16 -1.99
CA VAL A 142 7.86 25.92 -2.04
C VAL A 142 7.77 27.14 -2.96
N ARG A 143 7.10 27.01 -4.12
CA ARG A 143 6.89 28.16 -5.02
C ARG A 143 5.97 29.22 -4.42
N GLY A 144 4.90 28.79 -3.75
CA GLY A 144 3.98 29.69 -3.03
C GLY A 144 4.69 30.46 -1.93
N GLU A 145 5.46 29.78 -1.08
CA GLU A 145 6.24 30.40 0.00
C GLU A 145 7.27 31.42 -0.54
N ASN A 146 7.95 31.09 -1.64
CA ASN A 146 8.90 32.00 -2.29
C ASN A 146 8.24 33.22 -2.95
N SER A 147 6.94 33.16 -3.27
CA SER A 147 6.22 34.28 -3.89
C SER A 147 5.72 35.33 -2.90
N ILE A 148 5.67 34.98 -1.61
CA ILE A 148 5.20 35.86 -0.53
C ILE A 148 6.36 36.63 0.13
N ARG A 149 7.61 36.22 -0.14
CA ARG A 149 8.82 36.81 0.42
C ARG A 149 9.42 37.86 -0.51
#